data_AF-A0A087D3Q8-F1
#
_entry.id   AF-A0A087D3Q8-F1
#
_cell.length_a   1.000
_cell.length_b   1.000
_cell.length_c   1.000
_cell.angle_alpha   90.00
_cell.angle_beta   90.00
_cell.angle_gamma   90.00
#
_symmetry.space_group_name_H-M   'P 1'
#
loop_
_entity.id
_entity.type
_entity.pdbx_description
1 polymer ?
#
loop_
_entity_poly.entity_id
_entity_poly.type
_entity_poly.pdbx_seq_one_letter_code
_entity_poly.pdbx_strand_id
1 'polypeptide(L)'
;MGPNISKKDMPSSVAAGAEWGYAVKENAGRYMRRAGTRCAIIGSMTQPPSQHVRITGSPSRHPWRLAVAALCVAVLAAAGVWLAWPSVWGALSARLPHDPASARPGSASSSPAGGAHAPLTLDRGAVPEASARLVRLDQARRRAETAVNGMSVEERVGQLVMAPLFAGSDASALSDLIANRHVGSVLIIGNWVDGTAGVRQATDALQGYAPADNRLIMATDQEGGLVQHLTGAGFDAMPSAVEQGRMSADQLRASAAVWGAQLAQAGINVDLAPVLDTVTMDRASNAPIGALNRDFGLDAAGNAGHGTAFIEGLRQAGVGAAVKHYPGLGAVSGNTDFTADGILDTTTTLGGGEAGAFEQAIDAADPVMVMMSLATYQAIDPSAPAAFSSAIIDSHLRGEAGYDGVVTSDSLSAAALGGIAPDQLGVRLVEAGGDLACIGDTAYVQPVLDGLLARARSDADFAAKVTRSATRVMTLKYLMDLAG
;
A
#
# COMPACT_ATOMS: atom_id res chain seq x y z
N MET A 1 46.36 37.23 -27.46
CA MET A 1 45.74 37.85 -28.64
C MET A 1 44.67 36.90 -29.16
N GLY A 2 43.39 37.25 -28.90
CA GLY A 2 42.15 36.82 -29.58
C GLY A 2 41.75 35.33 -29.68
N PRO A 3 40.47 35.02 -29.96
CA PRO A 3 39.33 35.94 -30.14
C PRO A 3 38.17 35.73 -29.14
N ASN A 4 37.38 36.79 -29.06
CA ASN A 4 36.14 36.95 -28.34
C ASN A 4 35.01 36.83 -29.40
N ILE A 5 33.98 36.00 -29.20
CA ILE A 5 32.76 36.03 -30.03
C ILE A 5 31.52 36.03 -29.12
N SER A 6 30.86 37.18 -29.22
CA SER A 6 29.52 37.66 -28.87
C SER A 6 28.42 36.69 -28.42
N LYS A 7 27.70 37.17 -27.37
CA LYS A 7 26.30 36.90 -27.06
C LYS A 7 25.38 37.25 -28.24
N LYS A 8 24.68 36.27 -28.78
CA LYS A 8 23.28 36.40 -29.22
C LYS A 8 22.76 34.96 -29.40
N ASP A 9 21.61 34.72 -28.77
CA ASP A 9 20.78 33.51 -28.79
C ASP A 9 20.62 32.90 -27.38
N MET A 10 19.85 33.61 -26.54
CA MET A 10 19.06 33.01 -25.46
C MET A 10 17.58 33.21 -25.81
N PRO A 11 16.72 32.24 -25.47
CA PRO A 11 15.78 32.48 -24.36
C PRO A 11 15.92 31.40 -23.29
N SER A 12 16.34 31.77 -22.08
CA SER A 12 15.50 32.00 -20.90
C SER A 12 15.10 30.71 -20.17
N SER A 13 15.96 30.38 -19.21
CA SER A 13 15.85 29.39 -18.17
C SER A 13 14.57 29.51 -17.34
N VAL A 14 13.98 28.35 -17.04
CA VAL A 14 13.08 28.10 -15.91
C VAL A 14 13.84 28.35 -14.61
N ALA A 15 13.28 29.20 -13.76
CA ALA A 15 13.58 29.34 -12.33
C ALA A 15 12.21 29.53 -11.65
N ALA A 16 11.87 28.95 -10.51
CA ALA A 16 12.54 28.03 -9.62
C ALA A 16 11.42 27.27 -8.87
N GLY A 17 11.50 25.94 -8.82
CA GLY A 17 10.74 25.11 -7.88
C GLY A 17 11.62 24.87 -6.66
N ALA A 18 11.09 25.12 -5.47
CA ALA A 18 11.77 24.87 -4.21
C ALA A 18 11.90 23.37 -3.96
N GLU A 19 13.13 22.87 -4.01
CA GLU A 19 13.52 21.52 -3.57
C GLU A 19 13.42 21.42 -2.04
N TRP A 20 12.66 20.44 -1.55
CA TRP A 20 12.76 19.94 -0.18
C TRP A 20 13.38 18.54 -0.20
N GLY A 21 14.69 18.54 0.05
CA GLY A 21 15.47 17.55 0.81
C GLY A 21 15.19 16.06 0.65
N TYR A 22 15.95 15.41 -0.24
CA TYR A 22 16.46 14.05 -0.04
C TYR A 22 17.88 13.94 -0.62
N ALA A 23 18.89 14.14 0.21
CA ALA A 23 20.24 13.57 0.08
C ALA A 23 21.10 14.08 1.23
N VAL A 24 21.55 13.19 2.13
CA VAL A 24 22.97 12.98 2.49
C VAL A 24 23.03 11.72 3.35
N LYS A 25 23.40 10.59 2.75
CA LYS A 25 24.27 9.57 3.38
C LYS A 25 24.91 8.70 2.29
N GLU A 26 25.76 9.30 1.47
CA GLU A 26 26.80 8.54 0.77
C GLU A 26 28.09 9.35 0.78
N ASN A 27 29.00 8.98 1.69
CA ASN A 27 30.41 9.31 1.56
C ASN A 27 31.25 8.34 2.40
N ALA A 28 31.50 7.15 1.86
CA ALA A 28 32.73 6.40 2.10
C ALA A 28 32.76 5.15 1.20
N GLY A 29 33.67 5.14 0.22
CA GLY A 29 34.21 3.87 -0.30
C GLY A 29 34.09 3.63 -1.80
N ARG A 30 34.72 4.46 -2.64
CA ARG A 30 35.24 3.96 -3.93
C ARG A 30 36.38 4.82 -4.48
N TYR A 31 37.57 4.62 -3.90
CA TYR A 31 38.84 4.89 -4.59
C TYR A 31 39.63 3.57 -4.57
N MET A 32 39.79 2.93 -5.74
CA MET A 32 40.95 2.10 -6.15
C MET A 32 40.60 1.17 -7.32
N ARG A 33 41.18 1.48 -8.50
CA ARG A 33 41.78 0.62 -9.56
C ARG A 33 41.71 1.44 -10.86
N ARG A 34 42.79 1.84 -11.52
CA ARG A 34 43.92 1.03 -12.04
C ARG A 34 45.15 1.91 -12.30
N ALA A 35 46.35 1.40 -12.03
CA ALA A 35 47.48 1.29 -12.97
C ALA A 35 48.76 0.86 -12.24
N GLY A 36 49.55 -0.06 -12.82
CA GLY A 36 51.00 -0.16 -12.53
C GLY A 36 51.53 -1.41 -11.84
N THR A 37 51.70 -2.48 -12.61
CA THR A 37 52.92 -3.30 -12.79
C THR A 37 53.92 -3.51 -11.63
N ARG A 38 54.11 -4.81 -11.28
CA ARG A 38 55.32 -5.56 -10.83
C ARG A 38 56.29 -4.90 -9.82
N CYS A 39 56.53 -5.56 -8.67
CA CYS A 39 57.76 -6.34 -8.37
C CYS A 39 57.64 -7.03 -7.00
N ALA A 40 58.53 -7.97 -6.74
CA ALA A 40 58.39 -9.07 -5.79
C ALA A 40 59.05 -8.85 -4.40
N ILE A 41 58.92 -9.89 -3.56
CA ILE A 41 59.90 -10.38 -2.54
C ILE A 41 59.60 -10.06 -1.05
N ILE A 42 59.24 -11.16 -0.33
CA ILE A 42 59.61 -11.64 1.04
C ILE A 42 59.32 -10.75 2.27
N GLY A 43 58.76 -11.36 3.32
CA GLY A 43 59.09 -10.96 4.69
C GLY A 43 58.02 -11.19 5.74
N SER A 44 58.29 -12.15 6.63
CA SER A 44 57.51 -12.61 7.77
C SER A 44 57.43 -11.65 8.97
N MET A 45 56.44 -11.95 9.84
CA MET A 45 56.51 -11.97 11.32
C MET A 45 56.09 -10.75 12.18
N THR A 46 55.28 -11.12 13.19
CA THR A 46 55.21 -10.64 14.61
C THR A 46 54.37 -9.41 15.00
N GLN A 47 53.35 -9.65 15.85
CA GLN A 47 52.76 -8.72 16.84
C GLN A 47 53.73 -8.53 18.06
N PRO A 48 53.39 -7.90 19.23
CA PRO A 48 52.28 -7.02 19.71
C PRO A 48 52.92 -5.78 20.47
N PRO A 49 52.46 -5.21 21.62
CA PRO A 49 51.16 -5.13 22.32
C PRO A 49 50.73 -3.70 22.80
N SER A 50 49.55 -3.67 23.42
CA SER A 50 48.83 -2.65 24.19
C SER A 50 49.54 -1.99 25.39
N GLN A 51 49.21 -0.73 25.70
CA GLN A 51 49.28 -0.16 27.07
C GLN A 51 48.14 0.82 27.38
N HIS A 52 47.60 0.69 28.60
CA HIS A 52 46.65 1.58 29.27
C HIS A 52 47.38 2.74 29.97
N VAL A 53 46.79 3.94 30.01
CA VAL A 53 47.05 4.95 31.06
C VAL A 53 45.77 5.73 31.40
N ARG A 54 45.43 5.76 32.69
CA ARG A 54 44.53 6.74 33.35
C ARG A 54 45.36 7.93 33.83
N ILE A 55 44.83 9.15 33.75
CA ILE A 55 45.25 10.28 34.61
C ILE A 55 44.03 11.08 35.08
N THR A 56 44.00 11.31 36.39
CA THR A 56 43.15 12.20 37.19
C THR A 56 43.72 13.63 37.27
N GLY A 57 42.88 14.67 37.39
CA GLY A 57 43.31 15.98 37.95
C GLY A 57 42.55 17.21 37.43
N SER A 58 41.76 17.82 38.32
CA SER A 58 41.05 19.13 38.22
C SER A 58 41.84 20.20 39.02
N PRO A 59 41.46 21.50 39.17
CA PRO A 59 40.64 22.45 38.37
C PRO A 59 41.44 23.74 38.03
N SER A 60 40.96 24.61 37.12
CA SER A 60 40.94 26.08 37.36
C SER A 60 40.26 26.90 36.24
N ARG A 61 39.49 27.92 36.68
CA ARG A 61 39.09 29.20 36.04
C ARG A 61 37.99 29.20 34.94
N HIS A 62 36.78 29.54 35.38
CA HIS A 62 35.62 30.07 34.62
C HIS A 62 35.87 31.49 34.06
N PRO A 63 34.95 32.09 33.27
CA PRO A 63 33.73 31.57 32.62
C PRO A 63 33.78 31.79 31.09
N TRP A 64 32.77 31.34 30.33
CA TRP A 64 32.09 31.96 29.16
C TRP A 64 31.48 30.80 28.37
N ARG A 65 30.16 30.60 28.48
CA ARG A 65 29.26 29.97 27.49
C ARG A 65 27.95 29.64 28.19
N LEU A 66 26.96 30.51 28.03
CA LEU A 66 25.55 30.13 27.89
C LEU A 66 24.83 31.27 27.13
N ALA A 67 23.98 30.85 26.21
CA ALA A 67 22.84 31.57 25.59
C ALA A 67 23.11 32.71 24.60
N VAL A 68 22.87 32.45 23.31
CA VAL A 68 22.06 33.22 22.33
C VAL A 68 21.71 32.20 21.22
N ALA A 69 20.47 31.96 20.76
CA ALA A 69 19.42 32.91 20.44
C ALA A 69 18.01 32.38 20.74
N ALA A 70 17.26 33.15 21.53
CA ALA A 70 15.84 33.35 21.35
C ALA A 70 15.61 34.83 21.02
N LEU A 71 14.63 35.05 20.15
CA LEU A 71 13.87 36.30 19.89
C LEU A 71 14.46 37.41 19.00
N CYS A 72 13.79 37.63 17.88
CA CYS A 72 13.16 38.90 17.45
C CYS A 72 11.87 38.52 16.67
N VAL A 73 10.67 38.54 17.27
CA VAL A 73 9.72 39.68 17.44
C VAL A 73 9.09 40.08 16.10
N ALA A 74 7.87 39.69 15.73
CA ALA A 74 6.51 39.99 16.23
C ALA A 74 5.79 41.10 15.43
N VAL A 75 4.54 40.78 15.05
CA VAL A 75 3.35 41.65 14.90
C VAL A 75 3.35 42.73 13.81
N LEU A 76 2.36 42.67 12.92
CA LEU A 76 1.44 43.80 12.70
C LEU A 76 0.02 43.30 12.37
N ALA A 77 -0.92 43.66 13.23
CA ALA A 77 -2.36 43.66 12.97
C ALA A 77 -2.88 45.10 12.94
N ALA A 78 -3.81 45.34 12.02
CA ALA A 78 -4.94 46.29 12.06
C ALA A 78 -4.73 47.82 12.02
N ALA A 79 -5.37 48.43 11.01
CA ALA A 79 -6.28 49.59 11.09
C ALA A 79 -7.15 49.54 9.80
N GLY A 80 -8.49 49.36 9.82
CA GLY A 80 -9.52 50.32 10.27
C GLY A 80 -9.67 51.43 9.21
N VAL A 81 -10.78 51.62 8.48
CA VAL A 81 -12.02 52.26 8.96
C VAL A 81 -13.06 52.39 7.79
N TRP A 82 -14.30 51.94 8.06
CA TRP A 82 -15.65 52.48 7.78
C TRP A 82 -16.17 52.94 6.40
N LEU A 83 -17.39 52.46 6.06
CA LEU A 83 -18.66 53.18 5.77
C LEU A 83 -19.78 52.11 5.56
N ALA A 84 -20.72 51.86 6.49
CA ALA A 84 -22.00 52.53 6.81
C ALA A 84 -23.19 52.28 5.82
N TRP A 85 -24.11 51.38 6.24
CA TRP A 85 -25.61 51.35 6.26
C TRP A 85 -26.44 52.30 5.32
N PRO A 86 -27.72 52.03 4.87
CA PRO A 86 -28.77 51.54 5.79
C PRO A 86 -29.99 50.66 5.39
N SER A 87 -30.67 50.21 6.47
CA SER A 87 -31.94 49.46 6.65
C SER A 87 -33.14 49.95 5.83
N VAL A 88 -34.23 49.16 5.79
CA VAL A 88 -35.45 49.35 6.62
C VAL A 88 -36.52 48.27 6.34
N TRP A 89 -37.14 47.83 7.44
CA TRP A 89 -38.43 47.18 7.69
C TRP A 89 -39.59 47.34 6.67
N GLY A 90 -40.45 46.33 6.62
CA GLY A 90 -41.84 46.46 6.17
C GLY A 90 -42.66 45.16 6.32
N ALA A 91 -43.44 45.07 7.39
CA ALA A 91 -44.45 44.05 7.62
C ALA A 91 -45.74 44.35 6.84
N LEU A 92 -46.49 43.33 6.40
CA LEU A 92 -47.97 43.36 6.48
C LEU A 92 -48.60 41.95 6.36
N SER A 93 -49.08 41.50 7.52
CA SER A 93 -50.29 40.77 7.89
C SER A 93 -51.31 40.24 6.85
N ALA A 94 -51.80 39.04 7.18
CA ALA A 94 -53.20 38.54 7.11
C ALA A 94 -53.66 37.97 5.74
N ARG A 95 -54.43 36.87 5.64
CA ARG A 95 -55.45 36.25 6.52
C ARG A 95 -55.58 34.73 6.25
N LEU A 96 -55.81 33.94 7.31
CA LEU A 96 -56.54 32.64 7.27
C LEU A 96 -58.04 32.90 7.00
N PRO A 97 -58.86 31.88 6.71
CA PRO A 97 -59.55 31.19 7.81
C PRO A 97 -59.76 29.66 7.66
N HIS A 98 -59.72 29.00 8.83
CA HIS A 98 -60.67 27.98 9.36
C HIS A 98 -60.87 26.65 8.60
N ASP A 99 -61.05 25.48 9.23
CA ASP A 99 -60.99 25.02 10.63
C ASP A 99 -61.03 23.46 10.61
N PRO A 100 -60.88 22.78 11.77
CA PRO A 100 -60.44 21.39 11.90
C PRO A 100 -61.58 20.39 12.14
N ALA A 101 -61.26 19.09 12.09
CA ALA A 101 -61.99 18.10 12.89
C ALA A 101 -61.13 16.85 13.18
N SER A 102 -61.06 16.54 14.47
CA SER A 102 -60.49 15.39 15.14
C SER A 102 -61.49 14.24 15.24
N ALA A 103 -61.03 12.98 15.19
CA ALA A 103 -61.58 11.86 15.98
C ALA A 103 -60.73 10.58 15.80
N ARG A 104 -60.34 9.95 16.93
CA ARG A 104 -60.01 8.51 17.07
C ARG A 104 -61.30 7.75 17.52
N PRO A 105 -61.24 6.45 17.83
CA PRO A 105 -61.11 5.29 16.95
C PRO A 105 -62.33 4.35 17.08
N GLY A 106 -62.57 3.48 16.09
CA GLY A 106 -63.65 2.48 16.13
C GLY A 106 -63.16 1.11 15.69
N SER A 107 -63.26 0.14 16.60
CA SER A 107 -63.11 -1.29 16.36
C SER A 107 -64.30 -1.86 15.60
N ALA A 108 -64.06 -2.75 14.64
CA ALA A 108 -64.91 -3.92 14.38
C ALA A 108 -64.24 -4.88 13.39
N SER A 109 -64.27 -6.14 13.78
CA SER A 109 -63.85 -7.35 13.10
C SER A 109 -64.79 -7.80 11.97
N SER A 110 -64.24 -8.34 10.89
CA SER A 110 -64.83 -9.48 10.15
C SER A 110 -63.78 -10.15 9.25
N SER A 111 -63.49 -11.43 9.54
CA SER A 111 -62.73 -12.39 8.71
C SER A 111 -63.55 -12.87 7.48
N PRO A 112 -63.08 -13.86 6.68
CA PRO A 112 -61.93 -13.82 5.79
C PRO A 112 -62.35 -14.19 4.34
N ALA A 113 -61.64 -13.68 3.32
CA ALA A 113 -61.76 -14.18 1.95
C ALA A 113 -60.38 -14.56 1.43
N GLY A 114 -60.27 -15.80 0.93
CA GLY A 114 -59.03 -16.42 0.49
C GLY A 114 -58.38 -15.68 -0.68
N GLY A 115 -57.06 -15.56 -0.58
CA GLY A 115 -56.18 -15.15 -1.67
C GLY A 115 -54.97 -16.07 -1.65
N ALA A 116 -54.74 -16.76 -2.76
CA ALA A 116 -53.68 -17.74 -2.95
C ALA A 116 -52.29 -17.16 -2.62
N HIS A 117 -51.50 -17.92 -1.88
CA HIS A 117 -50.06 -17.69 -1.76
C HIS A 117 -49.41 -17.85 -3.14
N ALA A 118 -49.01 -16.74 -3.75
CA ALA A 118 -48.02 -16.76 -4.81
C ALA A 118 -46.69 -17.25 -4.22
N PRO A 119 -46.00 -18.23 -4.83
CA PRO A 119 -44.69 -18.64 -4.36
C PRO A 119 -43.72 -17.47 -4.52
N LEU A 120 -42.97 -17.16 -3.46
CA LEU A 120 -41.76 -16.35 -3.56
C LEU A 120 -40.84 -17.03 -4.58
N THR A 121 -40.74 -16.45 -5.77
CA THR A 121 -39.73 -16.81 -6.74
C THR A 121 -38.39 -16.42 -6.15
N LEU A 122 -37.65 -17.41 -5.65
CA LEU A 122 -36.20 -17.31 -5.46
C LEU A 122 -35.61 -16.81 -6.78
N ASP A 123 -34.91 -15.70 -6.70
CA ASP A 123 -34.11 -15.16 -7.80
C ASP A 123 -33.09 -16.22 -8.22
N ARG A 124 -33.36 -16.88 -9.36
CA ARG A 124 -32.47 -17.90 -9.95
C ARG A 124 -31.30 -17.27 -10.71
N GLY A 125 -31.15 -15.95 -10.71
CA GLY A 125 -30.12 -15.23 -11.45
C GLY A 125 -28.72 -15.26 -10.83
N ALA A 126 -28.60 -15.40 -9.50
CA ALA A 126 -27.31 -15.30 -8.79
C ALA A 126 -26.52 -16.63 -8.69
N VAL A 127 -27.20 -17.78 -8.75
CA VAL A 127 -26.59 -19.12 -8.60
C VAL A 127 -25.62 -19.50 -9.76
N PRO A 128 -25.89 -19.15 -11.04
CA PRO A 128 -24.99 -19.49 -12.15
C PRO A 128 -23.62 -18.80 -12.07
N GLU A 129 -23.57 -17.54 -11.62
CA GLU A 129 -22.34 -16.73 -11.60
C GLU A 129 -21.38 -17.16 -10.47
N ALA A 130 -21.91 -17.38 -9.27
CA ALA A 130 -21.14 -17.92 -8.15
C ALA A 130 -20.58 -19.33 -8.48
N SER A 131 -21.40 -20.18 -9.11
CA SER A 131 -20.96 -21.52 -9.54
C SER A 131 -19.88 -21.46 -10.63
N ALA A 132 -20.02 -20.55 -11.61
CA ALA A 132 -19.01 -20.37 -12.67
C ALA A 132 -17.68 -19.84 -12.11
N ARG A 133 -17.72 -18.94 -11.13
CA ARG A 133 -16.53 -18.44 -10.46
C ARG A 133 -15.78 -19.53 -9.71
N LEU A 134 -16.47 -20.36 -8.93
CA LEU A 134 -15.86 -21.47 -8.20
C LEU A 134 -15.17 -22.45 -9.16
N VAL A 135 -15.83 -22.76 -10.29
CA VAL A 135 -15.22 -23.60 -11.34
C VAL A 135 -13.97 -22.94 -11.93
N ARG A 136 -13.99 -21.63 -12.21
CA ARG A 136 -12.81 -20.90 -12.70
C ARG A 136 -11.66 -20.91 -11.70
N LEU A 137 -11.94 -20.67 -10.42
CA LEU A 137 -10.94 -20.70 -9.35
C LEU A 137 -10.30 -22.08 -9.22
N ASP A 138 -11.12 -23.14 -9.18
CA ASP A 138 -10.66 -24.51 -9.09
C ASP A 138 -9.81 -24.93 -10.32
N GLN A 139 -10.20 -24.49 -11.52
CA GLN A 139 -9.39 -24.68 -12.73
C GLN A 139 -8.06 -23.91 -12.66
N ALA A 140 -8.08 -22.64 -12.25
CA ALA A 140 -6.88 -21.82 -12.10
C ALA A 140 -5.92 -22.42 -11.07
N ARG A 141 -6.45 -22.90 -9.94
CA ARG A 141 -5.68 -23.57 -8.89
C ARG A 141 -5.00 -24.84 -9.40
N ARG A 142 -5.70 -25.72 -10.12
CA ARG A 142 -5.08 -26.92 -10.70
C ARG A 142 -3.96 -26.59 -11.70
N ARG A 143 -4.15 -25.56 -12.53
CA ARG A 143 -3.12 -25.08 -13.46
C ARG A 143 -1.92 -24.55 -12.69
N ALA A 144 -2.15 -23.74 -11.66
CA ALA A 144 -1.12 -23.22 -10.77
C ALA A 144 -0.33 -24.34 -10.07
N GLU A 145 -1.01 -25.32 -9.49
CA GLU A 145 -0.39 -26.48 -8.85
C GLU A 145 0.50 -27.25 -9.84
N THR A 146 0.00 -27.47 -11.07
CA THR A 146 0.78 -28.13 -12.13
C THR A 146 2.02 -27.33 -12.50
N ALA A 147 1.87 -26.03 -12.74
CA ALA A 147 2.96 -25.12 -13.11
C ALA A 147 4.02 -25.04 -11.99
N VAL A 148 3.60 -24.81 -10.74
CA VAL A 148 4.48 -24.68 -9.58
C VAL A 148 5.22 -25.97 -9.28
N ASN A 149 4.57 -27.14 -9.43
CA ASN A 149 5.26 -28.43 -9.28
C ASN A 149 6.37 -28.63 -10.33
N GLY A 150 6.22 -28.02 -11.52
CA GLY A 150 7.25 -28.00 -12.56
C GLY A 150 8.37 -26.98 -12.33
N MET A 151 8.14 -25.96 -11.50
CA MET A 151 9.15 -24.94 -11.18
C MET A 151 10.24 -25.48 -10.25
N SER A 152 11.47 -24.99 -10.45
CA SER A 152 12.57 -25.03 -9.50
C SER A 152 12.24 -24.23 -8.23
N VAL A 153 13.02 -24.42 -7.15
CA VAL A 153 12.82 -23.67 -5.91
C VAL A 153 13.10 -22.18 -6.14
N GLU A 154 14.05 -21.86 -7.01
CA GLU A 154 14.43 -20.50 -7.41
C GLU A 154 13.29 -19.79 -8.13
N GLU A 155 12.64 -20.47 -9.08
CA GLU A 155 11.47 -19.94 -9.79
C GLU A 155 10.30 -19.72 -8.83
N ARG A 156 10.04 -20.67 -7.93
CA ARG A 156 9.00 -20.53 -6.90
C ARG A 156 9.28 -19.29 -6.06
N VAL A 157 10.49 -19.17 -5.49
CA VAL A 157 10.93 -18.02 -4.67
C VAL A 157 10.79 -16.70 -5.42
N GLY A 158 11.15 -16.65 -6.69
CA GLY A 158 10.99 -15.45 -7.52
C GLY A 158 9.53 -14.98 -7.61
N GLN A 159 8.55 -15.89 -7.60
CA GLN A 159 7.13 -15.52 -7.60
C GLN A 159 6.67 -14.83 -6.31
N LEU A 160 7.37 -15.00 -5.18
CA LEU A 160 6.99 -14.40 -3.89
C LEU A 160 7.55 -12.98 -3.69
N VAL A 161 8.15 -12.36 -4.70
CA VAL A 161 8.77 -11.03 -4.56
C VAL A 161 8.17 -10.03 -5.54
N MET A 162 7.82 -8.85 -5.01
CA MET A 162 7.43 -7.67 -5.77
C MET A 162 8.53 -6.62 -5.66
N ALA A 163 9.26 -6.39 -6.75
CA ALA A 163 10.39 -5.45 -6.79
C ALA A 163 9.94 -4.04 -7.22
N PRO A 164 10.51 -2.95 -6.68
CA PRO A 164 10.11 -1.61 -7.05
C PRO A 164 10.79 -1.13 -8.34
N LEU A 165 10.02 -0.51 -9.24
CA LEU A 165 10.53 0.39 -10.27
C LEU A 165 10.13 1.83 -9.90
N PHE A 166 11.13 2.65 -9.60
CA PHE A 166 10.92 4.06 -9.26
C PHE A 166 10.75 4.93 -10.49
N ALA A 167 9.92 5.96 -10.38
CA ALA A 167 9.80 7.04 -11.37
C ALA A 167 11.19 7.56 -11.79
N GLY A 168 11.39 7.72 -13.10
CA GLY A 168 12.66 8.16 -13.69
C GLY A 168 13.73 7.07 -13.82
N SER A 169 13.50 5.85 -13.30
CA SER A 169 14.39 4.72 -13.53
C SER A 169 14.12 4.04 -14.87
N ASP A 170 15.18 3.51 -15.48
CA ASP A 170 15.04 2.68 -16.68
C ASP A 170 14.53 1.28 -16.31
N ALA A 171 13.52 0.77 -17.03
CA ALA A 171 12.96 -0.56 -16.81
C ALA A 171 14.00 -1.69 -16.89
N SER A 172 15.06 -1.52 -17.69
CA SER A 172 16.18 -2.47 -17.79
C SER A 172 16.91 -2.71 -16.46
N ALA A 173 16.78 -1.81 -15.48
CA ALA A 173 17.30 -2.02 -14.14
C ALA A 173 16.73 -3.27 -13.44
N LEU A 174 15.54 -3.73 -13.85
CA LEU A 174 14.91 -4.94 -13.32
C LEU A 174 15.06 -6.17 -14.23
N SER A 175 15.70 -6.03 -15.40
CA SER A 175 15.78 -7.11 -16.39
C SER A 175 16.41 -8.39 -15.83
N ASP A 176 17.53 -8.30 -15.13
CA ASP A 176 18.20 -9.45 -14.50
C ASP A 176 17.36 -10.07 -13.37
N LEU A 177 16.66 -9.25 -12.58
CA LEU A 177 15.79 -9.73 -11.52
C LEU A 177 14.60 -10.52 -12.08
N ILE A 178 14.02 -10.05 -13.17
CA ILE A 178 12.89 -10.71 -13.82
C ILE A 178 13.36 -11.97 -14.56
N ALA A 179 14.33 -11.84 -15.46
CA ALA A 179 14.74 -12.92 -16.36
C ALA A 179 15.55 -14.02 -15.66
N ASN A 180 16.45 -13.65 -14.74
CA ASN A 180 17.42 -14.57 -14.15
C ASN A 180 17.15 -14.88 -12.66
N ARG A 181 16.39 -14.03 -11.96
CA ARG A 181 15.96 -14.28 -10.58
C ARG A 181 14.46 -14.58 -10.47
N HIS A 182 13.77 -14.67 -11.61
CA HIS A 182 12.36 -15.07 -11.73
C HIS A 182 11.39 -14.21 -10.94
N VAL A 183 11.74 -12.94 -10.66
CA VAL A 183 10.85 -12.01 -9.96
C VAL A 183 9.52 -11.93 -10.70
N GLY A 184 8.44 -12.29 -10.00
CA GLY A 184 7.11 -12.47 -10.58
C GLY A 184 6.22 -11.24 -10.56
N SER A 185 6.62 -10.19 -9.81
CA SER A 185 5.80 -8.99 -9.59
C SER A 185 6.66 -7.73 -9.54
N VAL A 186 6.10 -6.59 -9.96
CA VAL A 186 6.76 -5.28 -9.91
C VAL A 186 5.81 -4.24 -9.32
N LEU A 187 6.34 -3.41 -8.43
CA LEU A 187 5.68 -2.23 -7.86
C LEU A 187 6.15 -0.98 -8.63
N ILE A 188 5.24 -0.32 -9.33
CA ILE A 188 5.49 0.99 -9.95
C ILE A 188 5.25 2.07 -8.89
N ILE A 189 6.33 2.72 -8.45
CA ILE A 189 6.32 3.64 -7.30
C ILE A 189 7.06 4.94 -7.59
N GLY A 190 6.79 5.97 -6.79
CA GLY A 190 7.36 7.32 -6.94
C GLY A 190 6.40 8.27 -7.64
N ASN A 191 6.90 9.38 -8.16
CA ASN A 191 6.05 10.40 -8.78
C ASN A 191 6.13 10.32 -10.32
N TRP A 192 5.28 9.49 -10.93
CA TRP A 192 5.18 9.36 -12.39
C TRP A 192 4.22 10.45 -12.92
N VAL A 193 4.73 11.31 -13.80
CA VAL A 193 3.98 12.47 -14.33
C VAL A 193 3.76 12.43 -15.85
N ASP A 194 4.29 11.41 -16.51
CA ASP A 194 4.28 11.27 -17.97
C ASP A 194 2.96 10.67 -18.52
N GLY A 195 1.95 10.55 -17.66
CA GLY A 195 0.63 10.02 -18.03
C GLY A 195 0.63 8.52 -18.32
N THR A 196 -0.51 8.01 -18.81
CA THR A 196 -0.69 6.57 -19.05
C THR A 196 0.29 6.03 -20.08
N ALA A 197 0.66 6.83 -21.09
CA ALA A 197 1.60 6.43 -22.14
C ALA A 197 3.04 6.21 -21.61
N GLY A 198 3.54 7.10 -20.74
CA GLY A 198 4.88 6.97 -20.17
C GLY A 198 4.98 5.75 -19.25
N VAL A 199 3.98 5.54 -18.40
CA VAL A 199 3.90 4.34 -17.55
C VAL A 199 3.79 3.08 -18.41
N ARG A 200 2.97 3.11 -19.47
CA ARG A 200 2.80 1.98 -20.39
C ARG A 200 4.11 1.57 -21.07
N GLN A 201 4.93 2.53 -21.47
CA GLN A 201 6.24 2.25 -22.06
C GLN A 201 7.13 1.44 -21.09
N ALA A 202 7.14 1.83 -19.80
CA ALA A 202 7.90 1.13 -18.78
C ALA A 202 7.32 -0.27 -18.51
N THR A 203 5.99 -0.40 -18.36
CA THR A 203 5.35 -1.69 -18.08
C THR A 203 5.47 -2.67 -19.25
N ASP A 204 5.37 -2.21 -20.49
CA ASP A 204 5.59 -3.06 -21.68
C ASP A 204 7.05 -3.57 -21.74
N ALA A 205 8.03 -2.70 -21.43
CA ALA A 205 9.43 -3.11 -21.38
C ALA A 205 9.68 -4.18 -20.30
N LEU A 206 9.11 -3.99 -19.10
CA LEU A 206 9.21 -4.96 -18.01
C LEU A 206 8.54 -6.29 -18.37
N GLN A 207 7.35 -6.28 -18.97
CA GLN A 207 6.68 -7.49 -19.44
C GLN A 207 7.51 -8.20 -20.52
N GLY A 208 8.29 -7.47 -21.33
CA GLY A 208 9.22 -8.04 -22.31
C GLY A 208 10.39 -8.83 -21.70
N TYR A 209 10.71 -8.64 -20.41
CA TYR A 209 11.71 -9.45 -19.71
C TYR A 209 11.13 -10.73 -19.10
N ALA A 210 9.80 -10.79 -18.92
CA ALA A 210 9.12 -11.93 -18.34
C ALA A 210 8.79 -12.99 -19.41
N PRO A 211 8.71 -14.29 -19.05
CA PRO A 211 8.20 -15.31 -19.94
C PRO A 211 6.77 -15.00 -20.40
N ALA A 212 6.45 -15.26 -21.68
CA ALA A 212 5.14 -14.95 -22.25
C ALA A 212 3.99 -15.72 -21.58
N ASP A 213 4.28 -16.91 -21.04
CA ASP A 213 3.37 -17.79 -20.30
C ASP A 213 3.41 -17.58 -18.78
N ASN A 214 4.19 -16.61 -18.29
CA ASN A 214 4.24 -16.19 -16.89
C ASN A 214 4.58 -14.70 -16.78
N ARG A 215 3.60 -13.87 -17.13
CA ARG A 215 3.68 -12.40 -17.10
C ARG A 215 3.70 -11.88 -15.67
N LEU A 216 4.16 -10.64 -15.51
CA LEU A 216 4.29 -9.98 -14.22
C LEU A 216 2.95 -9.48 -13.69
N ILE A 217 2.78 -9.58 -12.36
CA ILE A 217 1.85 -8.71 -11.63
C ILE A 217 2.48 -7.32 -11.61
N MET A 218 1.77 -6.33 -12.14
CA MET A 218 2.18 -4.92 -12.16
C MET A 218 1.27 -4.16 -11.21
N ALA A 219 1.84 -3.77 -10.07
CA ALA A 219 1.14 -3.11 -8.99
C ALA A 219 1.54 -1.63 -8.85
N THR A 220 0.67 -0.82 -8.25
CA THR A 220 0.98 0.55 -7.82
C THR A 220 0.05 0.92 -6.67
N ASP A 221 0.36 1.98 -5.92
CA ASP A 221 -0.56 2.60 -4.97
C ASP A 221 -1.26 3.80 -5.63
N GLN A 222 -2.50 3.59 -6.06
CA GLN A 222 -3.36 4.62 -6.65
C GLN A 222 -4.62 4.84 -5.78
N GLU A 223 -4.41 5.23 -4.51
CA GLU A 223 -5.50 5.44 -3.54
C GLU A 223 -6.26 6.76 -3.79
N GLY A 224 -5.58 7.73 -4.39
CA GLY A 224 -6.03 9.11 -4.55
C GLY A 224 -5.50 10.05 -3.47
N GLY A 225 -5.75 11.34 -3.65
CA GLY A 225 -5.22 12.36 -2.74
C GLY A 225 -3.70 12.37 -2.71
N LEU A 226 -3.11 12.13 -1.52
CA LEU A 226 -1.66 12.22 -1.31
C LEU A 226 -0.91 10.92 -1.65
N VAL A 227 -1.61 9.79 -1.78
CA VAL A 227 -1.02 8.50 -2.15
C VAL A 227 -1.52 8.12 -3.54
N GLN A 228 -0.90 8.76 -4.51
CA GLN A 228 -1.20 8.60 -5.93
C GLN A 228 0.12 8.70 -6.69
N HIS A 229 0.66 7.55 -7.12
CA HIS A 229 1.95 7.51 -7.80
C HIS A 229 1.87 7.92 -9.27
N LEU A 230 0.71 7.75 -9.91
CA LEU A 230 0.54 7.95 -11.35
C LEU A 230 -0.34 9.18 -11.62
N THR A 231 0.22 10.14 -12.35
CA THR A 231 -0.43 11.41 -12.73
C THR A 231 -0.06 11.79 -14.16
N GLY A 232 -0.69 12.85 -14.68
CA GLY A 232 -0.46 13.37 -16.02
C GLY A 232 -1.55 12.94 -17.01
N ALA A 233 -1.27 13.10 -18.31
CA ALA A 233 -2.27 12.87 -19.34
C ALA A 233 -2.82 11.43 -19.33
N GLY A 234 -4.14 11.29 -19.28
CA GLY A 234 -4.82 9.99 -19.24
C GLY A 234 -5.11 9.46 -17.82
N PHE A 235 -4.62 10.12 -16.77
CA PHE A 235 -5.04 9.88 -15.40
C PHE A 235 -5.93 11.02 -14.91
N ASP A 236 -7.11 10.69 -14.40
CA ASP A 236 -7.95 11.70 -13.76
C ASP A 236 -7.40 12.08 -12.39
N ALA A 237 -7.74 13.30 -11.95
CA ALA A 237 -7.50 13.69 -10.57
C ALA A 237 -8.39 12.84 -9.66
N MET A 238 -7.76 12.07 -8.78
CA MET A 238 -8.46 11.21 -7.83
C MET A 238 -8.49 11.91 -6.47
N PRO A 239 -9.67 12.19 -5.92
CA PRO A 239 -9.78 12.90 -4.64
C PRO A 239 -9.27 12.01 -3.49
N SER A 240 -8.99 12.60 -2.32
CA SER A 240 -8.61 11.80 -1.14
C SER A 240 -9.71 10.84 -0.74
N ALA A 241 -9.38 9.75 -0.05
CA ALA A 241 -10.36 8.76 0.37
C ALA A 241 -11.47 9.38 1.24
N VAL A 242 -11.17 10.37 2.09
CA VAL A 242 -12.20 11.11 2.86
C VAL A 242 -13.21 11.82 1.95
N GLU A 243 -12.77 12.37 0.82
CA GLU A 243 -13.69 12.97 -0.16
C GLU A 243 -14.44 11.88 -0.94
N GLN A 244 -13.79 10.76 -1.25
CA GLN A 244 -14.45 9.58 -1.82
C GLN A 244 -15.55 9.04 -0.90
N GLY A 245 -15.35 9.06 0.42
CA GLY A 245 -16.35 8.65 1.42
C GLY A 245 -17.58 9.56 1.53
N ARG A 246 -17.57 10.74 0.87
CA ARG A 246 -18.75 11.61 0.73
C ARG A 246 -19.60 11.27 -0.51
N MET A 247 -19.07 10.43 -1.39
CA MET A 247 -19.82 9.92 -2.54
C MET A 247 -20.81 8.85 -2.08
N SER A 248 -21.83 8.56 -2.88
CA SER A 248 -22.54 7.29 -2.70
C SER A 248 -21.65 6.12 -3.14
N ALA A 249 -21.90 4.92 -2.60
CA ALA A 249 -21.19 3.71 -3.03
C ALA A 249 -21.27 3.48 -4.56
N ASP A 250 -22.41 3.78 -5.19
CA ASP A 250 -22.57 3.66 -6.65
C ASP A 250 -21.70 4.66 -7.42
N GLN A 251 -21.60 5.90 -6.93
CA GLN A 251 -20.72 6.91 -7.53
C GLN A 251 -19.24 6.53 -7.37
N LEU A 252 -18.87 6.03 -6.19
CA LEU A 252 -17.51 5.55 -5.95
C LEU A 252 -17.17 4.37 -6.86
N ARG A 253 -18.05 3.38 -6.98
CA ARG A 253 -17.87 2.23 -7.87
C ARG A 253 -17.67 2.67 -9.33
N ALA A 254 -18.51 3.58 -9.82
CA ALA A 254 -18.39 4.10 -11.18
C ALA A 254 -17.07 4.86 -11.39
N SER A 255 -16.63 5.63 -10.39
CA SER A 255 -15.36 6.38 -10.44
C SER A 255 -14.16 5.43 -10.41
N ALA A 256 -14.19 4.42 -9.53
CA ALA A 256 -13.17 3.38 -9.45
C ALA A 256 -13.06 2.55 -10.73
N ALA A 257 -14.16 2.32 -11.45
CA ALA A 257 -14.11 1.70 -12.78
C ALA A 257 -13.38 2.58 -13.81
N VAL A 258 -13.55 3.90 -13.75
CA VAL A 258 -12.81 4.85 -14.61
C VAL A 258 -11.33 4.86 -14.24
N TRP A 259 -10.99 5.01 -12.97
CA TRP A 259 -9.59 5.00 -12.50
C TRP A 259 -8.90 3.66 -12.82
N GLY A 260 -9.58 2.53 -12.60
CA GLY A 260 -9.11 1.21 -12.99
C GLY A 260 -8.85 1.08 -14.49
N ALA A 261 -9.68 1.67 -15.35
CA ALA A 261 -9.46 1.64 -16.79
C ALA A 261 -8.20 2.43 -17.21
N GLN A 262 -7.89 3.52 -16.50
CA GLN A 262 -6.68 4.31 -16.70
C GLN A 262 -5.43 3.54 -16.25
N LEU A 263 -5.51 2.85 -15.11
CA LEU A 263 -4.47 1.91 -14.66
C LEU A 263 -4.22 0.79 -15.67
N ALA A 264 -5.29 0.15 -16.16
CA ALA A 264 -5.19 -0.89 -17.18
C ALA A 264 -4.57 -0.36 -18.49
N GLN A 265 -4.92 0.87 -18.91
CA GLN A 265 -4.30 1.52 -20.07
C GLN A 265 -2.79 1.69 -19.90
N ALA A 266 -2.34 2.01 -18.68
CA ALA A 266 -0.95 2.13 -18.29
C ALA A 266 -0.22 0.78 -18.09
N GLY A 267 -0.93 -0.35 -18.22
CA GLY A 267 -0.37 -1.69 -18.04
C GLY A 267 -0.27 -2.15 -16.58
N ILE A 268 -0.89 -1.42 -15.66
CA ILE A 268 -1.09 -1.85 -14.27
C ILE A 268 -2.24 -2.85 -14.22
N ASN A 269 -2.07 -3.93 -13.46
CA ASN A 269 -3.10 -4.97 -13.32
C ASN A 269 -3.53 -5.21 -11.87
N VAL A 270 -2.81 -4.69 -10.88
CA VAL A 270 -3.23 -4.65 -9.48
C VAL A 270 -3.08 -3.23 -8.96
N ASP A 271 -4.09 -2.71 -8.28
CA ASP A 271 -3.98 -1.50 -7.48
C ASP A 271 -3.89 -1.91 -6.01
N LEU A 272 -2.93 -1.35 -5.29
CA LEU A 272 -2.74 -1.56 -3.87
C LEU A 272 -3.70 -0.64 -3.09
N ALA A 273 -4.99 -0.76 -3.39
CA ALA A 273 -6.09 0.01 -2.85
C ALA A 273 -7.36 -0.87 -2.89
N PRO A 274 -8.38 -0.60 -2.06
CA PRO A 274 -8.56 0.56 -1.18
C PRO A 274 -7.97 0.37 0.23
N VAL A 275 -7.82 1.49 0.94
CA VAL A 275 -7.52 1.53 2.37
C VAL A 275 -8.82 1.38 3.17
N LEU A 276 -8.93 0.32 3.97
CA LEU A 276 -10.10 0.04 4.81
C LEU A 276 -9.91 0.43 6.28
N ASP A 277 -8.71 0.85 6.65
CA ASP A 277 -8.39 1.30 8.01
C ASP A 277 -9.44 2.28 8.56
N THR A 278 -9.88 2.10 9.80
CA THR A 278 -10.81 3.03 10.47
C THR A 278 -10.06 3.82 11.53
N VAL A 279 -9.91 5.13 11.33
CA VAL A 279 -9.21 5.99 12.29
C VAL A 279 -10.06 6.17 13.55
N THR A 280 -9.57 5.64 14.69
CA THR A 280 -10.30 5.63 15.98
C THR A 280 -9.79 6.66 16.98
N MET A 281 -8.77 7.41 16.61
CA MET A 281 -8.17 8.49 17.41
C MET A 281 -8.26 9.83 16.69
N ASP A 282 -7.70 10.90 17.29
CA ASP A 282 -7.60 12.17 16.59
C ASP A 282 -6.85 12.00 15.26
N ARG A 283 -7.50 12.43 14.15
CA ARG A 283 -7.00 12.15 12.81
C ARG A 283 -5.61 12.74 12.55
N ALA A 284 -5.33 13.93 13.08
CA ALA A 284 -4.01 14.54 12.93
C ALA A 284 -2.92 13.81 13.73
N SER A 285 -3.31 13.04 14.76
CA SER A 285 -2.43 12.24 15.60
C SER A 285 -2.20 10.81 15.06
N ASN A 286 -3.05 10.34 14.16
CA ASN A 286 -2.81 9.10 13.39
C ASN A 286 -2.02 9.43 12.11
N ALA A 287 -0.69 9.34 12.19
CA ALA A 287 0.19 9.67 11.07
C ALA A 287 0.03 8.82 9.79
N PRO A 288 -0.22 7.48 9.84
CA PRO A 288 -0.22 6.68 8.62
C PRO A 288 -1.47 6.85 7.76
N ILE A 289 -2.65 7.14 8.37
CA ILE A 289 -3.94 7.12 7.67
C ILE A 289 -4.66 8.47 7.81
N GLY A 290 -4.96 8.87 9.04
CA GLY A 290 -5.80 10.03 9.37
C GLY A 290 -5.20 11.36 8.88
N ALA A 291 -3.91 11.59 9.16
CA ALA A 291 -3.21 12.82 8.78
C ALA A 291 -3.08 12.97 7.25
N LEU A 292 -3.16 11.86 6.52
CA LEU A 292 -3.06 11.80 5.06
C LEU A 292 -4.42 11.69 4.37
N ASN A 293 -5.52 11.57 5.12
CA ASN A 293 -6.88 11.35 4.62
C ASN A 293 -7.01 10.11 3.71
N ARG A 294 -6.39 9.01 4.13
CA ARG A 294 -6.33 7.74 3.37
C ARG A 294 -7.48 6.78 3.63
N ASP A 295 -8.16 6.88 4.78
CA ASP A 295 -9.43 6.19 5.00
C ASP A 295 -10.60 6.98 4.42
N PHE A 296 -11.76 6.33 4.27
CA PHE A 296 -12.96 7.00 3.75
C PHE A 296 -13.56 8.03 4.72
N GLY A 297 -13.05 8.15 5.95
CA GLY A 297 -13.57 9.08 6.96
C GLY A 297 -14.94 8.67 7.50
N LEU A 298 -15.28 7.39 7.37
CA LEU A 298 -16.52 6.79 7.86
C LEU A 298 -16.22 5.87 9.05
N ASP A 299 -17.28 5.32 9.65
CA ASP A 299 -17.12 4.21 10.59
C ASP A 299 -16.71 2.92 9.86
N ALA A 300 -16.39 1.87 10.62
CA ALA A 300 -15.90 0.61 10.09
C ALA A 300 -16.85 -0.03 9.04
N ALA A 301 -18.15 0.00 9.29
CA ALA A 301 -19.14 -0.52 8.33
C ALA A 301 -19.21 0.34 7.06
N GLY A 302 -19.14 1.67 7.20
CA GLY A 302 -19.08 2.60 6.09
C GLY A 302 -17.83 2.40 5.23
N ASN A 303 -16.66 2.20 5.86
CA ASN A 303 -15.41 1.88 5.18
C ASN A 303 -15.51 0.56 4.42
N ALA A 304 -16.09 -0.49 5.01
CA ALA A 304 -16.31 -1.77 4.33
C ALA A 304 -17.21 -1.62 3.09
N GLY A 305 -18.30 -0.85 3.20
CA GLY A 305 -19.21 -0.59 2.09
C GLY A 305 -18.56 0.19 0.93
N HIS A 306 -17.77 1.21 1.24
CA HIS A 306 -17.04 1.98 0.23
C HIS A 306 -15.88 1.19 -0.37
N GLY A 307 -15.20 0.41 0.46
CA GLY A 307 -14.19 -0.56 0.04
C GLY A 307 -14.72 -1.55 -0.98
N THR A 308 -15.87 -2.18 -0.68
CA THR A 308 -16.59 -3.10 -1.57
C THR A 308 -16.87 -2.44 -2.92
N ALA A 309 -17.42 -1.23 -2.91
CA ALA A 309 -17.71 -0.47 -4.13
C ALA A 309 -16.44 -0.17 -4.96
N PHE A 310 -15.34 0.20 -4.31
CA PHE A 310 -14.07 0.47 -4.96
C PHE A 310 -13.49 -0.78 -5.63
N ILE A 311 -13.46 -1.91 -4.89
CA ILE A 311 -12.99 -3.21 -5.40
C ILE A 311 -13.81 -3.65 -6.61
N GLU A 312 -15.13 -3.52 -6.55
CA GLU A 312 -16.02 -3.85 -7.67
C GLU A 312 -15.77 -2.97 -8.90
N GLY A 313 -15.49 -1.67 -8.70
CA GLY A 313 -15.14 -0.76 -9.78
C GLY A 313 -13.83 -1.15 -10.47
N LEU A 314 -12.76 -1.38 -9.71
CA LEU A 314 -11.48 -1.86 -10.28
C LEU A 314 -11.65 -3.17 -11.05
N ARG A 315 -12.41 -4.12 -10.48
CA ARG A 315 -12.70 -5.42 -11.11
C ARG A 315 -13.44 -5.26 -12.45
N GLN A 316 -14.33 -4.29 -12.60
CA GLN A 316 -15.00 -3.99 -13.88
C GLN A 316 -14.01 -3.53 -14.96
N ALA A 317 -12.92 -2.89 -14.57
CA ALA A 317 -11.84 -2.48 -15.45
C ALA A 317 -10.78 -3.57 -15.71
N GLY A 318 -10.93 -4.75 -15.08
CA GLY A 318 -9.94 -5.82 -15.16
C GLY A 318 -8.70 -5.61 -14.29
N VAL A 319 -8.77 -4.70 -13.30
CA VAL A 319 -7.70 -4.45 -12.33
C VAL A 319 -8.07 -5.10 -11.00
N GLY A 320 -7.13 -5.83 -10.39
CA GLY A 320 -7.29 -6.41 -9.06
C GLY A 320 -7.09 -5.38 -7.95
N ALA A 321 -7.81 -5.51 -6.85
CA ALA A 321 -7.66 -4.68 -5.65
C ALA A 321 -6.88 -5.41 -4.54
N ALA A 322 -6.02 -4.69 -3.82
CA ALA A 322 -5.43 -5.14 -2.56
C ALA A 322 -5.97 -4.31 -1.38
N VAL A 323 -6.81 -4.90 -0.54
CA VAL A 323 -7.33 -4.21 0.65
C VAL A 323 -6.24 -4.06 1.70
N LYS A 324 -6.17 -2.91 2.38
CA LYS A 324 -5.08 -2.60 3.31
C LYS A 324 -5.47 -1.65 4.45
N HIS A 325 -4.80 -1.68 5.62
CA HIS A 325 -3.69 -2.55 6.01
C HIS A 325 -4.16 -3.50 7.12
N TYR A 326 -4.41 -4.77 6.81
CA TYR A 326 -5.04 -5.71 7.74
C TYR A 326 -4.15 -5.99 8.98
N PRO A 327 -4.68 -5.99 10.22
CA PRO A 327 -6.09 -5.81 10.62
C PRO A 327 -6.50 -4.35 10.95
N GLY A 328 -5.64 -3.36 10.69
CA GLY A 328 -5.99 -1.94 10.85
C GLY A 328 -4.85 -1.07 11.38
N LEU A 329 -4.58 0.08 10.77
CA LEU A 329 -3.62 1.10 11.24
C LEU A 329 -4.27 2.31 11.91
N GLY A 330 -5.60 2.29 12.08
CA GLY A 330 -6.35 3.47 12.53
C GLY A 330 -6.18 3.85 14.01
N ALA A 331 -5.55 2.99 14.82
CA ALA A 331 -5.32 3.21 16.25
C ALA A 331 -3.84 3.48 16.62
N VAL A 332 -2.92 3.47 15.66
CA VAL A 332 -1.50 3.77 15.90
C VAL A 332 -1.19 5.25 15.64
N SER A 333 -0.18 5.80 16.30
CA SER A 333 0.24 7.20 16.07
C SER A 333 1.38 7.33 15.08
N GLY A 334 2.24 6.32 15.00
CA GLY A 334 3.42 6.29 14.12
C GLY A 334 3.07 5.80 12.72
N ASN A 335 3.68 6.40 11.70
CA ASN A 335 3.63 5.87 10.34
C ASN A 335 4.73 4.82 10.17
N THR A 336 4.33 3.57 9.88
CA THR A 336 5.22 2.40 9.75
C THR A 336 6.29 2.55 8.66
N ASP A 337 6.04 3.35 7.63
CA ASP A 337 7.02 3.63 6.57
C ASP A 337 8.28 4.29 7.11
N PHE A 338 8.11 5.17 8.10
CA PHE A 338 9.12 6.13 8.52
C PHE A 338 9.62 5.93 9.95
N THR A 339 8.93 5.13 10.77
CA THR A 339 9.33 4.89 12.15
C THR A 339 8.92 3.51 12.70
N ALA A 340 9.65 3.05 13.71
CA ALA A 340 9.27 1.94 14.58
C ALA A 340 8.65 2.41 15.91
N ASP A 341 8.55 3.72 16.13
CA ASP A 341 7.94 4.32 17.31
C ASP A 341 6.45 4.57 17.09
N GLY A 342 5.64 4.32 18.11
CA GLY A 342 4.19 4.61 18.07
C GLY A 342 3.37 3.68 17.17
N ILE A 343 3.90 2.50 16.83
CA ILE A 343 3.26 1.47 15.99
C ILE A 343 2.74 0.26 16.80
N LEU A 344 2.60 0.43 18.11
CA LEU A 344 1.94 -0.55 18.99
C LEU A 344 0.46 -0.21 19.09
N ASP A 345 -0.39 -1.06 18.54
CA ASP A 345 -1.83 -1.03 18.72
C ASP A 345 -2.22 -1.81 19.99
N THR A 346 -3.03 -1.19 20.84
CA THR A 346 -3.48 -1.78 22.12
C THR A 346 -4.99 -2.05 22.18
N THR A 347 -5.72 -1.69 21.12
CA THR A 347 -7.18 -1.66 21.10
C THR A 347 -7.79 -2.60 20.07
N THR A 348 -7.15 -2.77 18.91
CA THR A 348 -7.69 -3.59 17.83
C THR A 348 -7.71 -5.06 18.23
N THR A 349 -8.84 -5.72 17.99
CA THR A 349 -9.04 -7.15 18.19
C THR A 349 -9.63 -7.74 16.91
N LEU A 350 -9.40 -9.03 16.66
CA LEU A 350 -9.91 -9.71 15.46
C LEU A 350 -11.45 -9.78 15.40
N GLY A 351 -12.12 -9.78 16.56
CA GLY A 351 -13.60 -9.68 16.62
C GLY A 351 -14.14 -8.25 16.64
N GLY A 352 -13.28 -7.24 16.49
CA GLY A 352 -13.62 -5.82 16.54
C GLY A 352 -14.19 -5.31 15.22
N GLY A 353 -14.78 -4.11 15.23
CA GLY A 353 -15.34 -3.49 14.04
C GLY A 353 -14.28 -3.20 12.98
N GLU A 354 -13.09 -2.77 13.40
CA GLU A 354 -11.98 -2.38 12.53
C GLU A 354 -11.48 -3.55 11.68
N ALA A 355 -11.15 -4.69 12.31
CA ALA A 355 -10.78 -5.91 11.60
C ALA A 355 -11.97 -6.46 10.78
N GLY A 356 -13.17 -6.44 11.37
CA GLY A 356 -14.39 -6.91 10.71
C GLY A 356 -14.78 -6.11 9.46
N ALA A 357 -14.29 -4.87 9.28
CA ALA A 357 -14.50 -4.11 8.05
C ALA A 357 -13.78 -4.75 6.85
N PHE A 358 -12.59 -5.28 7.09
CA PHE A 358 -11.83 -6.00 6.06
C PHE A 358 -12.50 -7.31 5.70
N GLU A 359 -12.92 -8.10 6.70
CA GLU A 359 -13.62 -9.37 6.48
C GLU A 359 -14.92 -9.17 5.71
N GLN A 360 -15.69 -8.13 6.06
CA GLN A 360 -16.89 -7.75 5.31
C GLN A 360 -16.58 -7.45 3.83
N ALA A 361 -15.51 -6.70 3.54
CA ALA A 361 -15.12 -6.40 2.16
C ALA A 361 -14.57 -7.64 1.43
N ILE A 362 -13.85 -8.51 2.13
CA ILE A 362 -13.34 -9.78 1.60
C ILE A 362 -14.52 -10.68 1.19
N ASP A 363 -15.49 -10.87 2.07
CA ASP A 363 -16.67 -11.69 1.80
C ASP A 363 -17.54 -11.12 0.69
N ALA A 364 -17.73 -9.79 0.68
CA ALA A 364 -18.62 -9.13 -0.27
C ALA A 364 -18.02 -8.98 -1.67
N ALA A 365 -16.71 -8.71 -1.79
CA ALA A 365 -16.10 -8.32 -3.06
C ALA A 365 -14.90 -9.17 -3.50
N ASP A 366 -14.36 -10.05 -2.64
CA ASP A 366 -13.20 -10.93 -2.92
C ASP A 366 -12.04 -10.18 -3.60
N PRO A 367 -11.36 -9.28 -2.87
CA PRO A 367 -10.18 -8.61 -3.38
C PRO A 367 -9.11 -9.65 -3.73
N VAL A 368 -8.29 -9.37 -4.74
CA VAL A 368 -7.27 -10.32 -5.19
C VAL A 368 -6.12 -10.47 -4.19
N MET A 369 -5.95 -9.45 -3.33
CA MET A 369 -4.92 -9.38 -2.31
C MET A 369 -5.45 -8.80 -1.01
N VAL A 370 -4.88 -9.26 0.10
CA VAL A 370 -4.96 -8.59 1.41
C VAL A 370 -3.54 -8.19 1.79
N MET A 371 -3.33 -6.90 2.03
CA MET A 371 -2.04 -6.38 2.46
C MET A 371 -1.99 -6.26 3.98
N MET A 372 -0.94 -6.83 4.56
CA MET A 372 -0.73 -6.88 6.00
C MET A 372 -0.08 -5.61 6.54
N SER A 373 -0.58 -5.13 7.67
CA SER A 373 0.03 -4.06 8.47
C SER A 373 1.39 -4.46 9.03
N LEU A 374 2.25 -3.45 9.23
CA LEU A 374 3.56 -3.59 9.90
C LEU A 374 3.52 -3.15 11.38
N ALA A 375 2.35 -2.82 11.92
CA ALA A 375 2.16 -2.56 13.34
C ALA A 375 2.12 -3.86 14.17
N THR A 376 2.35 -3.74 15.48
CA THR A 376 2.21 -4.83 16.45
C THR A 376 0.91 -4.66 17.24
N TYR A 377 0.18 -5.75 17.50
CA TYR A 377 -1.16 -5.72 18.08
C TYR A 377 -1.20 -6.44 19.42
N GLN A 378 -1.18 -5.69 20.52
CA GLN A 378 -1.02 -6.24 21.87
C GLN A 378 -2.10 -7.26 22.25
N ALA A 379 -3.34 -7.05 21.81
CA ALA A 379 -4.47 -7.90 22.12
C ALA A 379 -4.58 -9.16 21.23
N ILE A 380 -3.75 -9.26 20.18
CA ILE A 380 -3.79 -10.36 19.21
C ILE A 380 -2.48 -11.16 19.27
N ASP A 381 -1.37 -10.51 18.97
CA ASP A 381 -0.02 -11.08 19.04
C ASP A 381 0.99 -9.97 19.39
N PRO A 382 1.41 -9.86 20.67
CA PRO A 382 2.37 -8.84 21.09
C PRO A 382 3.82 -9.17 20.69
N SER A 383 4.08 -10.35 20.11
CA SER A 383 5.44 -10.83 19.84
C SER A 383 5.96 -10.49 18.44
N ALA A 384 5.06 -10.14 17.51
CA ALA A 384 5.39 -9.87 16.13
C ALA A 384 4.45 -8.83 15.49
N PRO A 385 4.94 -8.04 14.51
CA PRO A 385 4.09 -7.29 13.61
C PRO A 385 3.07 -8.18 12.89
N ALA A 386 1.93 -7.63 12.46
CA ALA A 386 0.89 -8.41 11.79
C ALA A 386 1.38 -9.17 10.55
N ALA A 387 2.23 -8.55 9.73
CA ALA A 387 2.86 -9.20 8.58
C ALA A 387 3.70 -10.45 8.91
N PHE A 388 4.09 -10.63 10.19
CA PHE A 388 4.87 -11.77 10.67
C PHE A 388 4.15 -12.61 11.73
N SER A 389 2.85 -12.39 11.93
CA SER A 389 2.05 -13.12 12.93
C SER A 389 1.24 -14.25 12.29
N SER A 390 1.60 -15.50 12.63
CA SER A 390 0.80 -16.68 12.24
C SER A 390 -0.57 -16.76 12.91
N ALA A 391 -0.76 -16.05 14.03
CA ALA A 391 -2.06 -15.91 14.67
C ALA A 391 -3.00 -15.07 13.80
N ILE A 392 -2.48 -13.99 13.21
CA ILE A 392 -3.26 -13.10 12.34
C ILE A 392 -3.45 -13.70 10.94
N ILE A 393 -2.37 -14.18 10.31
CA ILE A 393 -2.44 -14.64 8.91
C ILE A 393 -2.98 -16.07 8.81
N ASP A 394 -2.24 -17.07 9.29
CA ASP A 394 -2.60 -18.49 9.11
C ASP A 394 -3.84 -18.88 9.94
N SER A 395 -3.88 -18.50 11.22
CA SER A 395 -4.95 -18.97 12.11
C SER A 395 -6.26 -18.24 11.83
N HIS A 396 -6.22 -16.91 11.70
CA HIS A 396 -7.43 -16.12 11.57
C HIS A 396 -7.78 -15.80 10.11
N LEU A 397 -6.97 -15.02 9.38
CA LEU A 397 -7.31 -14.58 8.02
C LEU A 397 -7.55 -15.76 7.07
N ARG A 398 -6.68 -16.78 7.10
CA ARG A 398 -6.83 -17.99 6.28
C ARG A 398 -7.78 -19.02 6.90
N GLY A 399 -7.70 -19.21 8.21
CA GLY A 399 -8.44 -20.25 8.93
C GLY A 399 -9.89 -19.86 9.23
N GLU A 400 -10.08 -18.86 10.07
CA GLU A 400 -11.40 -18.42 10.54
C GLU A 400 -12.16 -17.60 9.48
N ALA A 401 -11.50 -16.63 8.85
CA ALA A 401 -12.09 -15.79 7.80
C ALA A 401 -12.08 -16.46 6.42
N GLY A 402 -11.32 -17.54 6.24
CA GLY A 402 -11.38 -18.38 5.02
C GLY A 402 -10.78 -17.75 3.76
N TYR A 403 -9.96 -16.70 3.88
CA TYR A 403 -9.33 -16.05 2.73
C TYR A 403 -8.19 -16.92 2.15
N ASP A 404 -8.39 -17.46 0.94
CA ASP A 404 -7.39 -18.28 0.21
C ASP A 404 -6.70 -17.52 -0.93
N GLY A 405 -6.96 -16.21 -1.07
CA GLY A 405 -6.25 -15.34 -1.99
C GLY A 405 -4.81 -15.03 -1.57
N VAL A 406 -4.17 -14.12 -2.29
CA VAL A 406 -2.79 -13.72 -2.02
C VAL A 406 -2.75 -12.82 -0.79
N VAL A 407 -1.90 -13.15 0.18
CA VAL A 407 -1.57 -12.28 1.31
C VAL A 407 -0.24 -11.61 1.03
N THR A 408 -0.25 -10.30 0.81
CA THR A 408 0.98 -9.52 0.58
C THR A 408 1.39 -8.80 1.85
N SER A 409 2.68 -8.58 2.07
CA SER A 409 3.11 -7.59 3.05
C SER A 409 2.89 -6.18 2.50
N ASP A 410 2.82 -5.19 3.38
CA ASP A 410 3.27 -3.84 3.07
C ASP A 410 4.81 -3.85 2.84
N SER A 411 5.41 -2.71 2.51
CA SER A 411 6.83 -2.61 2.16
C SER A 411 7.74 -3.19 3.25
N LEU A 412 8.40 -4.32 2.96
CA LEU A 412 9.32 -4.96 3.92
C LEU A 412 10.59 -4.12 4.18
N SER A 413 10.86 -3.13 3.34
CA SER A 413 11.94 -2.16 3.54
C SER A 413 11.55 -0.95 4.40
N ALA A 414 10.35 -0.93 4.97
CA ALA A 414 9.86 0.14 5.84
C ALA A 414 10.64 0.23 7.16
N ALA A 415 10.73 1.44 7.72
CA ALA A 415 11.47 1.69 8.95
C ALA A 415 10.95 0.90 10.16
N ALA A 416 9.64 0.57 10.21
CA ALA A 416 9.05 -0.29 11.22
C ALA A 416 9.77 -1.64 11.38
N LEU A 417 10.39 -2.15 10.30
CA LEU A 417 11.09 -3.43 10.28
C LEU A 417 12.61 -3.30 10.32
N GLY A 418 13.15 -2.09 10.51
CA GLY A 418 14.59 -1.82 10.45
C GLY A 418 15.45 -2.56 11.49
N GLY A 419 14.84 -3.18 12.49
CA GLY A 419 15.51 -4.07 13.46
C GLY A 419 15.71 -5.51 12.97
N ILE A 420 15.19 -5.87 11.80
CA ILE A 420 15.25 -7.22 11.23
C ILE A 420 16.21 -7.22 10.04
N ALA A 421 17.07 -8.25 9.97
CA ALA A 421 17.98 -8.40 8.85
C ALA A 421 17.21 -8.60 7.53
N PRO A 422 17.59 -7.93 6.42
CA PRO A 422 16.81 -7.96 5.17
C PRO A 422 16.53 -9.37 4.61
N ASP A 423 17.47 -10.30 4.77
CA ASP A 423 17.34 -11.69 4.36
C ASP A 423 16.33 -12.50 5.19
N GLN A 424 15.93 -12.00 6.36
CA GLN A 424 14.94 -12.65 7.22
C GLN A 424 13.51 -12.15 6.97
N LEU A 425 13.33 -11.04 6.25
CA LEU A 425 12.01 -10.40 6.10
C LEU A 425 11.03 -11.29 5.31
N GLY A 426 11.43 -11.74 4.12
CA GLY A 426 10.60 -12.65 3.32
C GLY A 426 10.39 -14.01 4.01
N VAL A 427 11.39 -14.51 4.71
CA VAL A 427 11.30 -15.77 5.47
C VAL A 427 10.20 -15.67 6.53
N ARG A 428 10.20 -14.60 7.34
CA ARG A 428 9.21 -14.39 8.40
C ARG A 428 7.79 -14.22 7.84
N LEU A 429 7.65 -13.52 6.71
CA LEU A 429 6.36 -13.39 6.03
C LEU A 429 5.80 -14.76 5.64
N VAL A 430 6.59 -15.59 4.96
CA VAL A 430 6.17 -16.93 4.52
C VAL A 430 5.98 -17.88 5.70
N GLU A 431 6.81 -17.77 6.74
CA GLU A 431 6.63 -18.54 7.98
C GLU A 431 5.29 -18.25 8.65
N ALA A 432 4.84 -16.99 8.63
CA ALA A 432 3.55 -16.55 9.18
C ALA A 432 2.34 -16.92 8.30
N GLY A 433 2.57 -17.27 7.02
CA GLY A 433 1.53 -17.63 6.08
C GLY A 433 1.30 -16.62 4.96
N GLY A 434 2.09 -15.55 4.87
CA GLY A 434 2.06 -14.60 3.76
C GLY A 434 2.65 -15.17 2.47
N ASP A 435 2.35 -14.55 1.33
CA ASP A 435 2.70 -15.08 0.00
C ASP A 435 3.58 -14.15 -0.84
N LEU A 436 3.43 -12.83 -0.71
CA LEU A 436 4.09 -11.87 -1.60
C LEU A 436 4.79 -10.78 -0.78
N ALA A 437 6.11 -10.73 -0.85
CA ALA A 437 6.94 -9.71 -0.23
C ALA A 437 6.92 -8.45 -1.10
N CYS A 438 6.19 -7.43 -0.65
CA CYS A 438 6.25 -6.09 -1.24
C CYS A 438 7.53 -5.38 -0.77
N ILE A 439 8.27 -4.77 -1.69
CA ILE A 439 9.55 -4.12 -1.38
C ILE A 439 9.54 -2.72 -1.99
N GLY A 440 9.72 -1.71 -1.14
CA GLY A 440 9.78 -0.30 -1.53
C GLY A 440 11.21 0.25 -1.67
N ASP A 441 12.26 -0.55 -1.48
CA ASP A 441 13.66 -0.17 -1.66
C ASP A 441 14.42 -1.27 -2.43
N THR A 442 15.03 -0.90 -3.56
CA THR A 442 15.76 -1.85 -4.42
C THR A 442 16.89 -2.59 -3.70
N ALA A 443 17.48 -1.98 -2.65
CA ALA A 443 18.55 -2.60 -1.87
C ALA A 443 18.09 -3.85 -1.08
N TYR A 444 16.78 -4.01 -0.84
CA TYR A 444 16.21 -5.12 -0.09
C TYR A 444 15.83 -6.32 -0.98
N VAL A 445 15.67 -6.13 -2.29
CA VAL A 445 15.17 -7.16 -3.21
C VAL A 445 16.06 -8.41 -3.22
N GLN A 446 17.37 -8.22 -3.42
CA GLN A 446 18.32 -9.35 -3.47
C GLN A 446 18.45 -10.07 -2.13
N PRO A 447 18.65 -9.38 -0.99
CA PRO A 447 18.67 -10.04 0.32
C PRO A 447 17.41 -10.86 0.62
N VAL A 448 16.22 -10.32 0.33
CA VAL A 448 14.95 -11.03 0.55
C VAL A 448 14.87 -12.30 -0.30
N LEU A 449 15.19 -12.22 -1.59
CA LEU A 449 15.25 -13.39 -2.47
C LEU A 449 16.25 -14.45 -1.97
N ASP A 450 17.45 -14.01 -1.58
CA ASP A 450 18.52 -14.90 -1.15
C ASP A 450 18.18 -15.61 0.16
N GLY A 451 17.56 -14.90 1.11
CA GLY A 451 17.10 -15.46 2.38
C GLY A 451 15.98 -16.49 2.23
N LEU A 452 14.97 -16.17 1.40
CA LEU A 452 13.91 -17.12 1.03
C LEU A 452 14.49 -18.39 0.41
N LEU A 453 15.39 -18.23 -0.56
CA LEU A 453 16.02 -19.36 -1.26
C LEU A 453 16.90 -20.19 -0.32
N ALA A 454 17.72 -19.55 0.51
CA ALA A 454 18.56 -20.24 1.48
C ALA A 454 17.73 -21.05 2.49
N ARG A 455 16.62 -20.48 2.99
CA ARG A 455 15.73 -21.20 3.90
C ARG A 455 15.01 -22.35 3.20
N ALA A 456 14.46 -22.14 2.00
CA ALA A 456 13.79 -23.20 1.24
C ALA A 456 14.71 -24.36 0.86
N ARG A 457 15.99 -24.11 0.60
CA ARG A 457 16.96 -25.18 0.32
C ARG A 457 17.38 -25.97 1.56
N SER A 458 17.31 -25.36 2.75
CA SER A 458 17.77 -25.98 4.00
C SER A 458 16.65 -26.62 4.83
N ASP A 459 15.40 -26.25 4.58
CA ASP A 459 14.24 -26.66 5.35
C ASP A 459 13.08 -27.08 4.42
N ALA A 460 12.77 -28.38 4.42
CA ALA A 460 11.74 -28.96 3.57
C ALA A 460 10.32 -28.48 3.93
N ASP A 461 10.04 -28.20 5.21
CA ASP A 461 8.74 -27.71 5.64
C ASP A 461 8.54 -26.26 5.18
N PHE A 462 9.61 -25.45 5.24
CA PHE A 462 9.61 -24.12 4.66
C PHE A 462 9.50 -24.16 3.13
N ALA A 463 10.18 -25.08 2.44
CA ALA A 463 10.02 -25.27 1.00
C ALA A 463 8.57 -25.60 0.61
N ALA A 464 7.87 -26.36 1.44
CA ALA A 464 6.45 -26.64 1.26
C ALA A 464 5.58 -25.38 1.46
N LYS A 465 5.92 -24.50 2.41
CA LYS A 465 5.28 -23.17 2.55
C LYS A 465 5.48 -22.32 1.30
N VAL A 466 6.72 -22.20 0.82
CA VAL A 466 7.05 -21.50 -0.45
C VAL A 466 6.24 -22.04 -1.62
N THR A 467 6.09 -23.37 -1.72
CA THR A 467 5.29 -24.01 -2.77
C THR A 467 3.81 -23.62 -2.68
N ARG A 468 3.22 -23.59 -1.47
CA ARG A 468 1.83 -23.15 -1.28
C ARG A 468 1.63 -21.68 -1.65
N SER A 469 2.53 -20.82 -1.21
CA SER A 469 2.47 -19.38 -1.52
C SER A 469 2.65 -19.09 -3.01
N ALA A 470 3.64 -19.73 -3.66
CA ALA A 470 3.80 -19.65 -5.11
C ALA A 470 2.55 -20.15 -5.85
N THR A 471 1.88 -21.19 -5.34
CA THR A 471 0.61 -21.68 -5.91
C THR A 471 -0.49 -20.63 -5.83
N ARG A 472 -0.61 -19.87 -4.74
CA ARG A 472 -1.59 -18.77 -4.64
C ARG A 472 -1.27 -17.63 -5.60
N VAL A 473 -0.01 -17.19 -5.66
CA VAL A 473 0.42 -16.15 -6.61
C VAL A 473 0.17 -16.58 -8.06
N MET A 474 0.51 -17.82 -8.41
CA MET A 474 0.25 -18.35 -9.75
C MET A 474 -1.24 -18.55 -10.03
N THR A 475 -2.05 -18.93 -9.02
CA THR A 475 -3.52 -19.00 -9.16
C THR A 475 -4.08 -17.64 -9.50
N LEU A 476 -3.62 -16.58 -8.82
CA LEU A 476 -3.98 -15.21 -9.15
C LEU A 476 -3.60 -14.85 -10.59
N LYS A 477 -2.36 -15.16 -11.01
CA LYS A 477 -1.93 -14.92 -12.39
C LYS A 477 -2.81 -15.64 -13.42
N TYR A 478 -3.22 -16.88 -13.16
CA TYR A 478 -4.14 -17.61 -14.03
C TYR A 478 -5.55 -16.99 -14.06
N LEU A 479 -6.05 -16.47 -12.94
CA LEU A 479 -7.34 -15.76 -12.89
C LEU A 479 -7.33 -14.44 -13.65
N MET A 480 -6.15 -13.82 -13.78
CA MET A 480 -5.93 -12.54 -14.46
C MET A 480 -5.36 -12.69 -15.88
N ASP A 481 -5.32 -13.91 -16.43
CA ASP A 481 -4.74 -14.22 -17.75
C ASP A 481 -3.28 -13.72 -17.91
N LEU A 482 -2.53 -13.74 -16.82
CA LEU A 482 -1.08 -13.47 -16.79
C LEU A 482 -0.25 -14.74 -16.96
N ALA A 483 -0.84 -15.93 -16.80
CA ALA A 483 -0.16 -17.20 -16.97
C ALA A 483 -0.86 -18.13 -17.99
N GLY A 484 -0.06 -18.87 -18.76
CA GLY A 484 -0.44 -19.75 -19.88
C GLY A 484 -0.63 -21.21 -19.52
#